data_AF-A0A7W4Z9R5-F1
#
_entry.id   AF-A0A7W4Z9R5-F1
#
_cell.length_a   1.000
_cell.length_b   1.000
_cell.length_c   1.000
_cell.angle_alpha   90.00
_cell.angle_beta   90.00
_cell.angle_gamma   90.00
#
_symmetry.space_group_name_H-M   'P 1'
#
loop_
_entity.id
_entity.type
_entity.pdbx_description
1 polymer ?
#
loop_
_entity_poly.entity_id
_entity_poly.type
_entity_poly.pdbx_seq_one_letter_code
_entity_poly.pdbx_strand_id
1 'polypeptide(L)'
;MVQVRRCGLEQRDSKGQLMPIAVSKPIKLICGNCTIEFIFNIPPKGGHPKVTKFVFVGLPPEKAESFRSEFVSGWAFPGCIENGQEHGFNNERWRFSGKA
;
A
#
# COMPACT_ATOMS: atom_id res chain seq x y z
N MET A 1 -13.72 -9.28 6.46
CA MET A 1 -13.45 -10.73 6.46
C MET A 1 -12.07 -10.91 5.86
N VAL A 2 -11.08 -11.36 6.64
CA VAL A 2 -9.70 -11.56 6.16
C VAL A 2 -9.69 -12.90 5.43
N GLN A 3 -9.47 -12.90 4.11
CA GLN A 3 -9.29 -14.13 3.34
C GLN A 3 -7.82 -14.54 3.40
N VAL A 4 -7.51 -15.55 4.20
CA VAL A 4 -6.18 -16.19 4.21
C VAL A 4 -6.11 -17.09 2.97
N ARG A 5 -5.20 -16.83 2.02
CA ARG A 5 -4.92 -17.73 0.89
C ARG A 5 -3.42 -17.81 0.63
N ARG A 6 -2.94 -19.03 0.32
CA ARG A 6 -1.57 -19.51 -0.04
C ARG A 6 -0.38 -19.04 0.84
N CYS A 7 -0.32 -17.78 1.20
CA CYS A 7 0.71 -17.15 2.01
C CYS A 7 0.21 -16.99 3.46
N GLY A 8 0.89 -17.59 4.44
CA GLY A 8 0.41 -17.63 5.83
C GLY A 8 0.23 -16.26 6.52
N LEU A 9 0.95 -15.22 6.09
CA LEU A 9 0.94 -13.87 6.69
C LEU A 9 0.17 -12.82 5.88
N GLU A 10 -0.38 -13.20 4.73
CA GLU A 10 -1.14 -12.29 3.87
C GLU A 10 -2.51 -11.98 4.50
N GLN A 11 -2.77 -10.69 4.70
CA GLN A 11 -4.09 -10.20 5.09
C GLN A 11 -4.59 -9.25 4.01
N ARG A 12 -5.85 -9.40 3.60
CA ARG A 12 -6.51 -8.48 2.67
C ARG A 12 -7.77 -7.90 3.28
N ASP A 13 -8.04 -6.64 2.93
CA ASP A 13 -9.27 -5.97 3.32
C ASP A 13 -10.46 -6.47 2.47
N SER A 14 -11.66 -5.92 2.72
CA SER A 14 -12.87 -6.30 1.97
C SER A 14 -12.84 -5.92 0.48
N LYS A 15 -11.87 -5.11 0.05
CA LYS A 15 -11.64 -4.72 -1.34
C LYS A 15 -10.52 -5.53 -1.99
N GLY A 16 -9.95 -6.51 -1.26
CA GLY A 16 -8.82 -7.31 -1.74
C GLY A 16 -7.48 -6.59 -1.70
N GLN A 17 -7.34 -5.49 -0.96
CA GLN A 17 -6.07 -4.77 -0.84
C GLN A 17 -5.19 -5.42 0.22
N LEU A 18 -3.91 -5.67 -0.11
CA LEU A 18 -2.93 -6.24 0.82
C LEU A 18 -2.73 -5.31 2.01
N MET A 19 -3.12 -5.75 3.21
CA MET A 19 -3.03 -4.96 4.44
C MET A 19 -1.58 -4.82 4.91
N PRO A 20 -1.18 -3.62 5.38
CA PRO A 20 0.13 -3.43 5.98
C PRO A 20 0.23 -4.12 7.35
N ILE A 21 1.42 -4.57 7.71
CA ILE A 21 1.75 -5.05 9.06
C ILE A 21 2.12 -3.90 10.00
N ALA A 22 2.56 -2.76 9.46
CA ALA A 22 2.88 -1.57 10.24
C ALA A 22 2.65 -0.29 9.44
N VAL A 23 2.14 0.74 10.11
CA VAL A 23 1.95 2.10 9.57
C VAL A 23 2.41 3.11 10.62
N SER A 24 3.54 3.77 10.35
CA SER A 24 4.10 4.84 11.20
C SER A 24 3.80 6.24 10.68
N LYS A 25 3.56 6.38 9.37
CA LYS A 25 3.15 7.64 8.73
C LYS A 25 1.80 7.44 8.03
N PRO A 26 0.68 7.57 8.76
CA PRO A 26 -0.63 7.41 8.18
C PRO A 26 -0.93 8.55 7.20
N ILE A 27 -1.31 8.21 5.98
CA ILE A 27 -1.69 9.18 4.96
C ILE A 27 -3.15 9.60 5.19
N LYS A 28 -3.36 10.90 5.39
CA LYS A 28 -4.69 11.50 5.50
C LYS A 28 -4.84 12.60 4.46
N LEU A 29 -5.82 12.42 3.57
CA LEU A 29 -6.20 13.41 2.58
C LEU A 29 -7.23 14.37 3.18
N ILE A 30 -6.83 15.63 3.38
CA ILE A 30 -7.69 16.71 3.89
C ILE A 30 -8.04 17.62 2.71
N CYS A 31 -8.97 17.14 1.88
CA CYS A 31 -9.51 17.87 0.73
C CYS A 31 -10.81 17.22 0.26
N GLY A 32 -11.74 18.03 -0.26
CA GLY A 32 -12.95 17.53 -0.90
C GLY A 32 -12.62 16.86 -2.24
N ASN A 33 -13.15 15.65 -2.46
CA ASN A 33 -13.07 14.91 -3.73
C ASN A 33 -11.65 14.63 -4.28
N CYS A 34 -10.62 14.72 -3.44
CA CYS A 34 -9.27 14.37 -3.84
C CYS A 34 -8.99 12.87 -3.64
N THR A 35 -8.15 12.29 -4.49
CA THR A 35 -7.73 10.89 -4.33
C THR A 35 -6.27 10.72 -4.72
N ILE A 36 -5.60 9.75 -4.09
CA ILE A 36 -4.31 9.25 -4.55
C ILE A 36 -4.32 7.71 -4.50
N GLU A 37 -3.84 7.07 -5.55
CA GLU A 37 -3.68 5.62 -5.64
C GLU A 37 -2.22 5.29 -5.91
N PHE A 38 -1.64 4.41 -5.09
CA PHE A 38 -0.31 3.87 -5.29
C PHE A 38 -0.41 2.47 -5.88
N ILE A 39 0.38 2.23 -6.92
CA ILE A 39 0.69 0.91 -7.45
C ILE A 39 2.11 0.58 -7.00
N PHE A 40 2.29 -0.54 -6.32
CA PHE A 40 3.56 -0.87 -5.67
C PHE A 40 3.86 -2.36 -5.68
N ASN A 41 5.13 -2.66 -5.45
CA ASN A 41 5.63 -4.02 -5.24
C ASN A 41 6.19 -4.14 -3.83
N ILE A 42 6.05 -5.33 -3.24
CA ILE A 42 6.64 -5.72 -1.97
C ILE A 42 7.72 -6.76 -2.26
N PRO A 43 8.94 -6.61 -1.71
CA PRO A 43 9.98 -7.60 -1.91
C PRO A 43 9.66 -8.93 -1.19
N PRO A 44 10.35 -10.04 -1.52
CA PRO A 44 10.04 -11.36 -0.95
C PRO A 44 9.98 -11.47 0.57
N LYS A 45 10.83 -10.71 1.27
CA LYS A 45 10.88 -10.67 2.73
C LYS A 45 9.82 -9.78 3.38
N GLY A 46 8.95 -9.16 2.59
CA GLY A 46 8.10 -8.07 3.08
C GLY A 46 8.90 -6.79 3.34
N GLY A 47 8.28 -5.88 4.09
CA GLY A 47 8.86 -4.59 4.43
C GLY A 47 8.30 -3.45 3.58
N HIS A 48 9.15 -2.46 3.30
CA HIS A 48 8.72 -1.22 2.67
C HIS A 48 8.32 -1.42 1.20
N PRO A 49 7.23 -0.79 0.74
CA PRO A 49 6.78 -0.91 -0.63
C PRO A 49 7.69 -0.12 -1.57
N LYS A 50 7.88 -0.64 -2.78
CA LYS A 50 8.44 0.11 -3.90
C LYS A 50 7.31 0.58 -4.80
N VAL A 51 6.98 1.87 -4.74
CA VAL A 51 5.97 2.47 -5.62
C VAL A 51 6.49 2.49 -7.06
N THR A 52 5.79 1.81 -7.95
CA THR A 52 6.11 1.76 -9.39
C THR A 52 5.37 2.84 -10.16
N LYS A 53 4.16 3.18 -9.72
CA LYS A 53 3.33 4.24 -10.30
C LYS A 53 2.39 4.79 -9.23
N PHE A 54 2.03 6.06 -9.36
CA PHE A 54 0.95 6.64 -8.57
C PHE A 54 0.11 7.58 -9.42
N VAL A 55 -1.18 7.67 -9.10
CA VAL A 55 -2.17 8.48 -9.81
C VAL A 55 -2.90 9.31 -8.77
N PHE A 56 -3.07 10.61 -9.02
CA PHE A 56 -3.74 11.51 -8.09
C PHE A 56 -4.68 12.47 -8.82
N VAL A 57 -5.72 12.90 -8.11
CA VAL A 57 -6.74 13.85 -8.57
C VAL A 57 -7.04 14.82 -7.44
N GLY A 58 -7.16 16.11 -7.76
CA GLY A 58 -7.50 17.15 -6.77
C GLY A 58 -6.40 17.39 -5.73
N LEU A 59 -5.15 17.00 -6.03
CA LEU A 59 -3.98 17.25 -5.19
C LEU A 59 -2.92 18.00 -6.00
N PRO A 60 -2.20 18.95 -5.39
CA PRO A 60 -0.97 19.49 -5.96
C PRO A 60 0.10 18.39 -6.14
N PRO A 61 0.91 18.42 -7.21
CA PRO A 61 1.96 17.43 -7.44
C PRO A 61 2.94 17.30 -6.26
N GLU A 62 3.34 18.39 -5.61
CA GLU A 62 4.25 18.34 -4.47
C GLU A 62 3.66 17.59 -3.27
N LYS A 63 2.34 17.71 -3.03
CA LYS A 63 1.66 16.92 -2.00
C LYS A 63 1.60 15.45 -2.37
N ALA A 64 1.34 15.13 -3.65
CA ALA A 64 1.28 13.74 -4.10
C ALA A 64 2.64 13.04 -3.94
N GLU A 65 3.75 13.72 -4.25
CA GLU A 65 5.10 13.20 -4.01
C GLU A 65 5.46 13.07 -2.53
N SER A 66 5.03 14.03 -1.71
CA SER A 66 5.16 13.93 -0.25
C SER A 66 4.45 12.69 0.28
N PHE A 67 3.19 12.45 -0.12
CA PHE A 67 2.46 11.23 0.26
C PHE A 67 3.11 9.96 -0.28
N ARG A 68 3.68 9.99 -1.48
CA ARG A 68 4.46 8.84 -2.00
C ARG A 68 5.62 8.50 -1.07
N SER A 69 6.35 9.52 -0.62
CA SER A 69 7.50 9.36 0.27
C SER A 69 7.09 8.86 1.67
N GLU A 70 5.96 9.35 2.19
CA GLU A 70 5.34 8.83 3.42
C GLU A 70 4.89 7.38 3.27
N PHE A 71 4.30 7.00 2.14
CA PHE A 71 3.88 5.62 1.87
C PHE A 71 5.09 4.68 1.86
N VAL A 72 6.13 5.03 1.09
CA VAL A 72 7.33 4.19 0.97
C VAL A 72 8.08 4.06 2.30
N SER A 73 8.23 5.15 3.06
CA SER A 73 9.02 5.13 4.31
C SER A 73 8.22 4.73 5.56
N GLY A 74 6.90 4.93 5.55
CA GLY A 74 6.05 4.80 6.72
C GLY A 74 5.16 3.57 6.74
N TRP A 75 5.11 2.81 5.64
CA TRP A 75 4.28 1.61 5.53
C TRP A 75 5.18 0.40 5.32
N ALA A 76 4.83 -0.70 5.97
CA ALA A 76 5.46 -1.99 5.78
C ALA A 76 4.38 -3.06 5.57
N PHE A 77 4.63 -3.96 4.63
CA PHE A 77 3.72 -5.02 4.22
C PHE A 77 4.34 -6.39 4.50
N PRO A 78 3.52 -7.44 4.67
CA PRO A 78 4.04 -8.78 4.86
C PRO A 78 4.72 -9.27 3.58
N GLY A 79 5.69 -10.17 3.74
CA GLY A 79 6.14 -11.03 2.65
C GLY A 79 5.23 -12.27 2.53
N CYS A 80 5.45 -13.07 1.50
CA CYS A 80 4.82 -14.38 1.37
C CYS A 80 5.87 -15.47 1.54
N ILE A 81 5.52 -16.56 2.24
CA ILE A 81 6.29 -17.80 2.20
C ILE A 81 5.36 -18.89 1.68
N GLU A 82 5.69 -19.45 0.52
CA GLU A 82 4.98 -20.57 -0.11
C GLU A 82 5.97 -21.71 -0.31
N ASN A 83 5.68 -22.90 0.24
CA ASN A 83 6.55 -24.08 0.17
C ASN A 83 8.02 -23.83 0.61
N GLY A 84 8.23 -22.96 1.60
CA GLY A 84 9.55 -22.60 2.10
C GLY A 84 10.33 -21.60 1.25
N GLN A 85 9.73 -21.06 0.18
CA GLN A 85 10.30 -19.99 -0.64
C GLN A 85 9.64 -18.66 -0.33
N GLU A 86 10.46 -17.60 -0.21
CA GLU A 86 9.99 -16.23 -0.04
C GLU A 86 9.50 -15.66 -1.37
N HIS A 87 8.31 -15.06 -1.36
CA HIS A 87 7.68 -14.41 -2.50
C HIS A 87 7.24 -12.99 -2.15
N GLY A 88 7.44 -12.08 -3.11
CA GLY A 88 6.96 -10.72 -3.01
C GLY A 88 5.54 -10.58 -3.54
N PHE A 89 5.00 -9.38 -3.44
CA PHE A 89 3.75 -9.01 -4.07
C PHE A 89 4.01 -8.00 -5.18
N ASN A 90 3.38 -8.16 -6.33
CA ASN A 90 3.59 -7.30 -7.49
C ASN A 90 2.28 -6.64 -7.92
N ASN A 91 2.37 -5.37 -8.31
CA ASN A 91 1.24 -4.56 -8.76
C ASN A 91 0.09 -4.44 -7.73
N GLU A 92 0.43 -4.45 -6.44
CA GLU A 92 -0.52 -4.16 -5.37
C GLU A 92 -1.01 -2.73 -5.47
N ARG A 93 -2.25 -2.49 -5.00
CA ARG A 93 -2.91 -1.19 -5.12
C ARG A 93 -3.44 -0.73 -3.79
N TRP A 94 -3.14 0.52 -3.44
CA TRP A 94 -3.69 1.18 -2.26
C TRP A 94 -4.20 2.57 -2.62
N ARG A 95 -5.48 2.81 -2.34
CA ARG A 95 -6.17 4.06 -2.70
C ARG A 95 -6.63 4.81 -1.45
N PHE A 96 -6.27 6.08 -1.39
CA PHE A 96 -6.73 7.04 -0.40
C PHE A 96 -7.73 8.00 -1.05
N SER A 97 -8.76 8.34 -0.29
CA SER A 97 -9.77 9.32 -0.69
C SER A 97 -9.89 10.38 0.40
N GLY A 98 -9.91 11.64 -0.02
CA GLY A 98 -10.15 12.78 0.85
C GLY A 98 -11.55 12.72 1.41
N LYS A 99 -11.63 13.00 2.71
CA LYS A 99 -12.89 13.32 3.36
C LYS A 99 -12.91 14.83 3.55
N ALA A 100 -14.01 15.45 3.14
CA ALA A 100 -14.34 16.82 3.49
C ALA A 100 -14.85 16.87 4.94
#